data_AF-A0A3S2X5G4-F1
#
_entry.id   AF-A0A3S2X5G4-F1
#
_cell.length_a   1.000
_cell.length_b   1.000
_cell.length_c   1.000
_cell.angle_alpha   90.00
_cell.angle_beta   90.00
_cell.angle_gamma   90.00
#
_symmetry.space_group_name_H-M   'P 1'
#
loop_
_entity.id
_entity.type
_entity.pdbx_description
1 polymer ?
#
loop_
_entity_poly.entity_id
_entity_poly.type
_entity_poly.pdbx_seq_one_letter_code
_entity_poly.pdbx_strand_id
1 'polypeptide(L)'
;MYKIGLIEDDFMTATLIIDRLRRGTDEIKPSVELVPFDNMTLEELVDYIYANRFDGLVVDHKLKSSNPDIDFEGTDIALSMENLIHFYPLFILTSHPNDAESERYTDVNIVYEKGNYIADTTGLIVEHINKKILTQIEHFKNRLADAESELETLRNKANKTDEEKDRFIELDHLIETSLCGRHVMPKNLKNQSEDIQELLGLARKIYKMSEEE
;
A
#
# COMPACT_ATOMS: atom_id res chain seq x y z
N MET A 1 -0.79 -16.12 -6.02
CA MET A 1 0.34 -16.20 -5.07
C MET A 1 0.63 -14.79 -4.62
N TYR A 2 0.67 -14.52 -3.31
CA TYR A 2 0.86 -13.17 -2.79
C TYR A 2 2.35 -12.83 -2.65
N LYS A 3 2.72 -11.59 -2.97
CA LYS A 3 4.09 -11.06 -2.87
C LYS A 3 4.22 -10.17 -1.64
N ILE A 4 5.00 -10.56 -0.64
CA ILE A 4 5.19 -9.81 0.61
C ILE A 4 6.62 -9.25 0.64
N GLY A 5 6.75 -7.96 0.92
CA GLY A 5 8.03 -7.32 1.20
C GLY A 5 8.36 -7.38 2.70
N LEU A 6 9.58 -7.77 3.05
CA LEU A 6 10.10 -7.71 4.42
C LEU A 6 11.15 -6.60 4.51
N ILE A 7 11.03 -5.73 5.51
CA ILE A 7 12.04 -4.70 5.84
C ILE A 7 12.60 -5.04 7.22
N GLU A 8 13.84 -5.50 7.26
CA GLU A 8 14.55 -5.95 8.46
C GLU A 8 16.05 -5.73 8.26
N ASP A 9 16.74 -5.15 9.25
CA ASP A 9 18.16 -4.83 9.16
C ASP A 9 19.05 -6.02 9.59
N ASP A 10 18.60 -6.85 10.53
CA ASP A 10 19.33 -8.05 10.92
C ASP A 10 19.06 -9.24 9.97
N PHE A 11 20.09 -9.63 9.22
CA PHE A 11 20.01 -10.70 8.21
C PHE A 11 19.55 -12.06 8.77
N MET A 12 19.97 -12.40 10.00
CA MET A 12 19.61 -13.68 10.63
C MET A 12 18.12 -13.70 10.99
N THR A 13 17.65 -12.63 11.61
CA THR A 13 16.25 -12.37 11.94
C THR A 13 15.39 -12.34 10.68
N ALA A 14 15.84 -11.64 9.63
CA ALA A 14 15.16 -11.59 8.35
C ALA A 14 14.97 -12.99 7.75
N THR A 15 16.03 -13.80 7.76
CA THR A 15 15.99 -15.18 7.26
C THR A 15 14.97 -16.04 8.01
N LEU A 16 14.91 -15.90 9.34
CA LEU A 16 13.93 -16.61 10.17
C LEU A 16 12.50 -16.15 9.87
N ILE A 17 12.25 -14.84 9.78
CA ILE A 17 10.93 -14.31 9.46
C ILE A 17 10.49 -14.77 8.06
N ILE A 18 11.38 -14.74 7.07
CA ILE A 18 11.10 -15.22 5.71
C ILE A 18 10.69 -16.70 5.72
N ASP A 19 11.43 -17.55 6.44
CA ASP A 19 11.08 -18.97 6.54
C ASP A 19 9.70 -19.17 7.18
N ARG A 20 9.39 -18.44 8.25
CA ARG A 20 8.08 -18.51 8.93
C ARG A 20 6.93 -18.00 8.05
N LEU A 21 7.12 -16.89 7.33
CA LEU A 21 6.12 -16.35 6.42
C LEU A 21 5.89 -17.26 5.20
N ARG A 22 6.95 -17.87 4.65
CA ARG A 22 6.86 -18.79 3.50
C ARG A 22 6.14 -20.09 3.81
N ARG A 23 6.16 -20.53 5.08
CA ARG A 23 5.30 -21.64 5.52
C ARG A 23 3.83 -21.29 5.32
N GLY A 24 3.48 -20.00 5.37
CA GLY A 24 2.17 -19.48 5.01
C GLY A 24 1.07 -20.05 5.89
N THR A 25 -0.06 -20.36 5.26
CA THR A 25 -1.08 -21.29 5.77
C THR A 25 -1.07 -22.56 4.91
N ASP A 26 -1.79 -23.59 5.33
CA ASP A 26 -1.93 -24.83 4.54
C ASP A 26 -2.45 -24.59 3.11
N GLU A 27 -3.18 -23.50 2.90
CA GLU A 27 -3.85 -23.16 1.65
C GLU A 27 -3.07 -22.15 0.79
N ILE A 28 -2.32 -21.23 1.41
CA ILE A 28 -1.69 -20.10 0.70
C ILE A 28 -0.24 -19.94 1.14
N LYS A 29 0.67 -20.07 0.17
CA LYS A 29 2.10 -19.83 0.36
C LYS A 29 2.51 -18.53 -0.34
N PRO A 30 2.89 -17.48 0.40
CA PRO A 30 3.35 -16.23 -0.21
C PRO A 30 4.80 -16.33 -0.68
N SER A 31 5.14 -15.57 -1.71
CA SER A 31 6.53 -15.25 -2.03
C SER A 31 6.97 -14.08 -1.15
N VAL A 32 8.07 -14.25 -0.43
CA VAL A 32 8.62 -13.22 0.46
C VAL A 32 9.99 -12.79 -0.03
N GLU A 33 10.17 -11.48 -0.17
CA GLU A 33 11.41 -10.83 -0.62
C GLU A 33 11.88 -9.83 0.45
N LEU A 34 13.18 -9.86 0.74
CA LEU A 34 13.80 -8.83 1.58
C LEU A 34 13.93 -7.55 0.75
N VAL A 35 13.41 -6.46 1.27
CA VAL A 35 13.46 -5.13 0.66
C VAL A 35 14.80 -4.50 1.04
N PRO A 36 15.65 -4.11 0.07
CA PRO A 36 16.83 -3.33 0.37
C PRO A 36 16.43 -1.90 0.72
N PHE A 37 17.03 -1.34 1.77
CA PHE A 37 16.81 0.05 2.19
C PHE A 37 18.11 0.78 2.56
N ASP A 38 19.26 0.11 2.46
CA ASP A 38 20.55 0.73 2.73
C ASP A 38 20.81 1.92 1.80
N ASN A 39 21.16 3.07 2.38
CA ASN A 39 21.40 4.33 1.67
C ASN A 39 20.21 4.86 0.87
N MET A 40 18.99 4.42 1.18
CA MET A 40 17.77 5.00 0.62
C MET A 40 17.17 5.98 1.61
N THR A 41 16.65 7.08 1.11
CA THR A 41 15.70 7.92 1.86
C THR A 41 14.36 7.20 2.01
N LEU A 42 13.54 7.63 2.98
CA LEU A 42 12.18 7.11 3.15
C LEU A 42 11.37 7.22 1.84
N GLU A 43 11.55 8.31 1.10
CA GLU A 43 10.86 8.53 -0.17
C GLU A 43 11.28 7.52 -1.24
N GLU A 44 12.58 7.25 -1.38
CA GLU A 44 13.12 6.26 -2.33
C GLU A 44 12.69 4.83 -1.96
N LEU A 45 12.63 4.52 -0.67
CA LEU A 45 12.16 3.23 -0.18
C LEU A 45 10.68 3.01 -0.53
N VAL A 46 9.84 4.02 -0.32
CA VAL A 46 8.42 3.97 -0.70
C VAL A 46 8.26 3.78 -2.21
N ASP A 47 9.07 4.46 -3.04
CA ASP A 47 9.08 4.25 -4.50
C ASP A 47 9.48 2.82 -4.88
N TYR A 48 10.50 2.29 -4.22
CA TYR A 48 10.97 0.93 -4.47
C TYR A 48 9.86 -0.09 -4.16
N ILE A 49 9.22 0.03 -3.00
CA ILE A 49 8.11 -0.83 -2.58
C ILE A 49 7.00 -0.79 -3.63
N TYR A 50 6.66 0.42 -4.07
CA TYR A 50 5.61 0.67 -5.03
C TYR A 50 5.90 0.02 -6.39
N ALA A 51 7.08 0.27 -6.94
CA ALA A 51 7.52 -0.25 -8.23
C ALA A 51 7.59 -1.79 -8.25
N ASN A 52 7.92 -2.40 -7.11
CA ASN A 52 8.00 -3.86 -6.96
C ASN A 52 6.66 -4.56 -6.74
N ARG A 53 5.56 -3.80 -6.63
CA ARG A 53 4.18 -4.30 -6.53
C ARG A 53 4.02 -5.35 -5.42
N PHE A 54 4.52 -5.05 -4.23
CA PHE A 54 4.23 -5.88 -3.06
C PHE A 54 2.74 -5.81 -2.73
N ASP A 55 2.14 -6.97 -2.45
CA ASP A 55 0.76 -7.11 -2.01
C ASP A 55 0.60 -6.73 -0.53
N GLY A 56 1.68 -6.78 0.25
CA GLY A 56 1.73 -6.32 1.63
C GLY A 56 3.16 -6.21 2.14
N LEU A 57 3.32 -5.56 3.29
CA LEU A 57 4.60 -5.31 3.93
C LEU A 57 4.64 -5.84 5.37
N VAL A 58 5.81 -6.34 5.74
CA VAL A 58 6.19 -6.65 7.12
C VAL A 58 7.45 -5.84 7.42
N VAL A 59 7.42 -5.04 8.48
CA VAL A 59 8.45 -4.04 8.77
C VAL A 59 8.92 -4.18 10.20
N ASP A 60 10.23 -4.19 10.43
CA ASP A 60 10.76 -3.97 11.77
C ASP A 60 10.71 -2.48 12.15
N HIS A 61 10.39 -2.19 13.40
CA HIS A 61 10.32 -0.82 13.88
C HIS A 61 11.71 -0.18 14.02
N LYS A 62 12.71 -0.90 14.54
CA LYS A 62 14.04 -0.36 14.89
C LYS A 62 15.11 -0.70 13.84
N LEU A 63 14.96 -0.12 12.66
CA LEU A 63 15.85 -0.31 11.50
C LEU A 63 17.26 0.30 11.67
N LYS A 64 17.46 1.19 12.67
CA LYS A 64 18.74 1.88 12.93
C LYS A 64 19.77 1.01 13.65
N SER A 65 19.43 -0.23 14.01
CA SER A 65 20.30 -1.08 14.83
C SER A 65 21.59 -1.47 14.10
N SER A 66 21.51 -1.67 12.78
CA SER A 66 22.64 -2.08 11.94
C SER A 66 23.20 -0.98 11.05
N ASN A 67 22.42 0.07 10.76
CA ASN A 67 22.85 1.19 9.90
C ASN A 67 22.43 2.55 10.51
N PRO A 68 23.38 3.31 11.10
CA PRO A 68 23.09 4.59 11.77
C PRO A 68 22.76 5.73 10.80
N ASP A 69 22.97 5.55 9.49
CA ASP A 69 22.67 6.55 8.47
C ASP A 69 21.18 6.58 8.09
N ILE A 70 20.39 5.64 8.60
CA ILE A 70 18.93 5.61 8.44
C ILE A 70 18.29 6.56 9.44
N ASP A 71 17.49 7.49 8.95
CA ASP A 71 16.82 8.51 9.78
C ASP A 71 15.36 8.18 10.11
N PHE A 72 14.75 7.21 9.41
CA PHE A 72 13.37 6.77 9.61
C PHE A 72 13.23 5.47 10.42
N GLU A 73 12.03 5.24 10.94
CA GLU A 73 11.63 4.04 11.67
C GLU A 73 10.51 3.28 10.94
N GLY A 74 10.19 2.06 11.38
CA GLY A 74 9.16 1.25 10.71
C GLY A 74 7.76 1.87 10.70
N THR A 75 7.47 2.71 11.69
CA THR A 75 6.25 3.51 11.83
C THR A 75 6.18 4.66 10.83
N ASP A 76 7.32 5.30 10.50
CA ASP A 76 7.39 6.30 9.44
C ASP A 76 7.07 5.70 8.06
N ILE A 77 7.56 4.47 7.81
CA ILE A 77 7.22 3.69 6.61
C ILE A 77 5.72 3.38 6.60
N ALA A 78 5.18 2.93 7.73
CA ALA A 78 3.76 2.62 7.87
C ALA A 78 2.88 3.82 7.52
N LEU A 79 3.17 4.97 8.13
CA LEU A 79 2.45 6.22 7.91
C LEU A 79 2.57 6.70 6.46
N SER A 80 3.77 6.62 5.87
CA SER A 80 4.00 7.03 4.48
C SER A 80 3.24 6.15 3.50
N MET A 81 3.22 4.84 3.72
CA MET A 81 2.50 3.89 2.89
C MET A 81 0.98 4.04 3.04
N GLU A 82 0.46 4.26 4.24
CA GLU A 82 -0.98 4.46 4.47
C GLU A 82 -1.50 5.77 3.82
N ASN A 83 -0.70 6.84 3.88
CA ASN A 83 -1.01 8.10 3.21
C ASN A 83 -0.97 7.97 1.69
N LEU A 84 -0.11 7.09 1.16
CA LEU A 84 0.02 6.85 -0.28
C LEU A 84 -1.04 5.90 -0.82
N ILE A 85 -1.33 4.81 -0.10
CA ILE A 85 -2.29 3.77 -0.50
C ILE A 85 -3.17 3.46 0.71
N HIS A 86 -4.42 3.90 0.62
CA HIS A 86 -5.36 3.73 1.71
C HIS A 86 -5.63 2.24 1.98
N PHE A 87 -5.55 1.82 3.24
CA PHE A 87 -5.72 0.44 3.70
C PHE A 87 -4.69 -0.56 3.16
N TYR A 88 -3.51 -0.09 2.76
CA TYR A 88 -2.45 -0.98 2.32
C TYR A 88 -2.09 -2.01 3.43
N PRO A 89 -1.97 -3.31 3.10
CA PRO A 89 -1.65 -4.33 4.09
C PRO A 89 -0.22 -4.16 4.64
N LEU A 90 -0.11 -3.73 5.90
CA LEU A 90 1.18 -3.46 6.55
C LEU A 90 1.16 -3.95 8.00
N PHE A 91 2.25 -4.59 8.39
CA PHE A 91 2.45 -5.17 9.72
C PHE A 91 3.81 -4.77 10.27
N ILE A 92 3.86 -4.49 11.57
CA ILE A 92 5.09 -4.18 12.29
C ILE A 92 5.44 -5.36 13.19
N LEU A 93 6.60 -5.98 12.95
CA LEU A 93 7.18 -7.01 13.84
C LEU A 93 8.35 -6.39 14.58
N THR A 94 8.20 -6.13 15.89
CA THR A 94 9.23 -5.43 16.68
C THR A 94 9.58 -6.16 17.96
N SER A 95 10.83 -6.03 18.40
CA SER A 95 11.27 -6.47 19.73
C SER A 95 10.85 -5.51 20.85
N HIS A 96 10.32 -4.33 20.49
CA HIS A 96 9.88 -3.29 21.42
C HIS A 96 8.45 -2.84 21.07
N PRO A 97 7.43 -3.67 21.31
CA PRO A 97 6.06 -3.35 20.94
C PRO A 97 5.55 -2.08 21.63
N ASN A 98 5.87 -1.90 22.92
CA ASN A 98 5.48 -0.70 23.67
C ASN A 98 6.02 0.60 23.07
N ASP A 99 7.24 0.58 22.51
CA ASP A 99 7.85 1.77 21.88
C ASP A 99 7.05 2.12 20.62
N ALA A 100 6.81 1.13 19.74
CA ALA A 100 6.05 1.30 18.51
C ALA A 100 4.58 1.70 18.74
N GLU A 101 3.94 1.16 19.79
CA GLU A 101 2.57 1.50 20.19
C GLU A 101 2.45 2.89 20.80
N SER A 102 3.54 3.40 21.41
CA SER A 102 3.56 4.73 22.03
C SER A 102 3.74 5.87 21.04
N GLU A 103 4.14 5.56 19.80
CA GLU A 103 4.25 6.55 18.75
C GLU A 103 2.86 7.04 18.32
N ARG A 104 2.75 8.37 18.16
CA ARG A 104 1.50 8.96 17.67
C ARG A 104 1.24 8.41 16.26
N TYR A 105 0.00 7.97 16.02
CA TYR A 105 -0.52 7.55 14.71
C TYR A 105 -0.28 6.08 14.29
N THR A 106 0.24 5.21 15.16
CA THR A 106 0.34 3.77 14.85
C THR A 106 -0.92 3.02 15.26
N ASP A 107 -1.53 2.26 14.34
CA ASP A 107 -2.58 1.29 14.70
C ASP A 107 -1.95 0.15 15.51
N VAL A 108 -2.27 0.06 16.80
CA VAL A 108 -1.75 -0.99 17.68
C VAL A 108 -2.08 -2.41 17.19
N ASN A 109 -3.13 -2.57 16.36
CA ASN A 109 -3.54 -3.88 15.84
C ASN A 109 -2.60 -4.43 14.76
N ILE A 110 -1.72 -3.60 14.21
CA ILE A 110 -0.72 -4.02 13.22
C ILE A 110 0.67 -4.27 13.85
N VAL A 111 0.84 -4.00 15.15
CA VAL A 111 2.10 -4.20 15.88
C VAL A 111 2.10 -5.57 16.58
N TYR A 112 3.16 -6.36 16.36
CA TYR A 112 3.34 -7.67 16.97
C TYR A 112 4.75 -7.83 17.54
N GLU A 113 4.86 -8.61 18.61
CA GLU A 113 6.13 -8.92 19.26
C GLU A 113 6.93 -9.95 18.42
N LYS A 114 8.08 -9.49 17.89
CA LYS A 114 8.96 -10.27 17.03
C LYS A 114 9.50 -11.53 17.72
N GLY A 115 9.87 -11.42 18.99
CA GLY A 115 10.40 -12.53 19.78
C GLY A 115 9.44 -13.71 19.85
N ASN A 116 8.15 -13.44 20.09
CA ASN A 116 7.11 -14.48 20.13
C ASN A 116 6.91 -15.13 18.76
N TYR A 117 6.96 -14.36 17.67
CA TYR A 117 6.81 -14.90 16.32
C TYR A 117 7.96 -15.83 15.93
N ILE A 118 9.20 -15.45 16.21
CA ILE A 118 10.39 -16.23 15.84
C ILE A 118 10.54 -17.48 16.73
N ALA A 119 10.33 -17.31 18.04
CA ALA A 119 10.54 -18.36 19.03
C ALA A 119 9.37 -19.36 19.13
N ASP A 120 8.27 -19.15 18.40
CA ASP A 120 7.11 -20.04 18.45
C ASP A 120 7.46 -21.46 17.96
N THR A 121 7.47 -22.38 18.92
CA THR A 121 7.69 -23.82 18.70
C THR A 121 6.39 -24.57 18.44
N THR A 122 5.25 -24.01 18.87
CA THR A 122 3.93 -24.61 18.69
C THR A 122 3.37 -24.35 17.29
N GLY A 123 3.78 -23.23 16.67
CA GLY A 123 3.32 -22.78 15.37
C GLY A 123 2.03 -21.97 15.41
N LEU A 124 1.34 -21.91 16.56
CA LEU A 124 0.04 -21.24 16.71
C LEU A 124 0.12 -19.71 16.53
N ILE A 125 1.19 -19.08 17.05
CA ILE A 125 1.40 -17.64 16.94
C ILE A 125 1.77 -17.29 15.50
N VAL A 126 2.66 -18.08 14.90
CA VAL A 126 3.07 -17.91 13.51
C VAL A 126 1.88 -18.06 12.57
N GLU A 127 1.07 -19.11 12.74
CA GLU A 127 -0.13 -19.35 11.94
C GLU A 127 -1.14 -18.22 12.08
N HIS A 128 -1.39 -17.75 13.31
CA HIS A 128 -2.31 -16.65 13.57
C HIS A 128 -1.88 -15.34 12.90
N ILE A 129 -0.60 -14.97 13.04
CA ILE A 129 -0.05 -13.75 12.43
C ILE A 129 -0.03 -13.89 10.90
N ASN A 130 0.43 -15.02 10.36
CA ASN A 130 0.42 -15.27 8.93
C ASN A 130 -1.00 -15.18 8.36
N LYS A 131 -1.99 -15.82 9.02
CA LYS A 131 -3.39 -15.76 8.60
C LYS A 131 -3.90 -14.31 8.57
N LYS A 132 -3.60 -13.51 9.59
CA LYS A 132 -3.96 -12.08 9.61
C LYS A 132 -3.36 -11.32 8.43
N ILE A 133 -2.07 -11.53 8.14
CA ILE A 133 -1.39 -10.89 7.01
C ILE A 133 -2.09 -11.24 5.69
N LEU A 134 -2.31 -12.53 5.44
CA LEU A 134 -2.92 -12.99 4.19
C LEU A 134 -4.38 -12.53 4.05
N THR A 135 -5.15 -12.58 5.14
CA THR A 135 -6.54 -12.10 5.16
C THR A 135 -6.62 -10.59 4.93
N GLN A 136 -5.70 -9.78 5.46
CA GLN A 136 -5.69 -8.34 5.18
C GLN A 136 -5.35 -8.05 3.72
N ILE A 137 -4.40 -8.80 3.14
CA ILE A 137 -4.09 -8.73 1.70
C ILE A 137 -5.31 -9.07 0.86
N GLU A 138 -6.02 -10.13 1.20
CA GLU A 138 -7.24 -10.55 0.51
C GLU A 138 -8.35 -9.51 0.62
N HIS A 139 -8.60 -8.97 1.82
CA HIS A 139 -9.56 -7.89 2.01
C HIS A 139 -9.22 -6.65 1.20
N PHE A 140 -7.95 -6.26 1.16
CA PHE A 140 -7.51 -5.13 0.34
C PHE A 140 -7.79 -5.37 -1.15
N LYS A 141 -7.45 -6.55 -1.68
CA LYS A 141 -7.72 -6.90 -3.09
C LYS A 141 -9.21 -6.98 -3.42
N ASN A 142 -10.02 -7.57 -2.53
CA ASN A 142 -11.46 -7.65 -2.72
C ASN A 142 -12.09 -6.26 -2.73
N ARG A 143 -11.65 -5.36 -1.84
CA ARG A 143 -12.12 -3.98 -1.84
C ARG A 143 -11.77 -3.23 -3.11
N LEU A 144 -10.59 -3.47 -3.67
CA LEU A 144 -10.20 -2.89 -4.96
C LEU A 144 -11.07 -3.46 -6.09
N ALA A 145 -11.29 -4.77 -6.12
CA ALA A 145 -12.16 -5.42 -7.11
C ALA A 145 -13.62 -4.96 -7.02
N ASP A 146 -14.14 -4.78 -5.80
CA ASP A 146 -15.48 -4.24 -5.56
C ASP A 146 -15.56 -2.78 -6.05
N ALA A 147 -14.54 -1.97 -5.77
CA ALA A 147 -14.46 -0.60 -6.26
C ALA A 147 -14.39 -0.53 -7.79
N GLU A 148 -13.61 -1.41 -8.43
CA GLU A 148 -13.54 -1.53 -9.89
C GLU A 148 -14.88 -1.94 -10.51
N SER A 149 -15.57 -2.90 -9.90
CA SER A 149 -16.90 -3.37 -10.32
C SER A 149 -17.97 -2.28 -10.18
N GLU A 150 -17.94 -1.54 -9.06
CA GLU A 150 -18.81 -0.39 -8.82
C GLU A 150 -18.55 0.71 -9.85
N LEU A 151 -17.27 1.02 -10.13
CA LEU A 151 -16.85 2.00 -11.13
C LEU A 151 -17.37 1.63 -12.52
N GLU A 152 -17.22 0.38 -12.94
CA GLU A 152 -17.68 -0.10 -14.25
C GLU A 152 -19.21 -0.04 -14.37
N THR A 153 -19.92 -0.37 -13.28
CA THR A 153 -21.39 -0.26 -13.22
C THR A 153 -21.84 1.19 -13.37
N LEU A 154 -21.19 2.11 -12.65
CA LEU A 154 -21.45 3.54 -12.78
C LEU A 154 -21.09 4.03 -14.19
N ARG A 155 -19.95 3.61 -14.76
CA ARG A 155 -19.52 4.00 -16.11
C ARG A 155 -20.60 3.71 -17.15
N ASN A 156 -21.19 2.51 -17.11
CA ASN A 156 -22.20 2.04 -18.06
C ASN A 156 -23.60 2.63 -17.84
N LYS A 157 -23.82 3.38 -16.75
CA LYS A 157 -25.09 4.07 -16.47
C LYS A 157 -25.20 5.35 -17.29
N ALA A 158 -26.23 5.44 -18.15
CA ALA A 158 -26.43 6.58 -19.06
C ALA A 158 -26.81 7.91 -18.35
N ASN A 159 -27.58 7.83 -17.26
CA ASN A 159 -27.97 8.99 -16.45
C ASN A 159 -27.49 8.78 -15.00
N LYS A 160 -26.49 9.57 -14.59
CA LYS A 160 -25.92 9.56 -13.23
C LYS A 160 -26.48 10.73 -12.43
N THR A 161 -26.85 10.51 -11.17
CA THR A 161 -27.12 11.62 -10.24
C THR A 161 -25.81 12.33 -9.85
N ASP A 162 -25.88 13.51 -9.26
CA ASP A 162 -24.68 14.22 -8.81
C ASP A 162 -23.92 13.42 -7.72
N GLU A 163 -24.64 12.76 -6.81
CA GLU A 163 -24.06 11.82 -5.83
C GLU A 163 -23.31 10.65 -6.51
N GLU A 164 -23.84 10.13 -7.62
CA GLU A 164 -23.20 9.06 -8.39
C GLU A 164 -21.97 9.53 -9.17
N LYS A 165 -21.94 10.80 -9.58
CA LYS A 165 -20.75 11.41 -10.21
C LYS A 165 -19.65 11.62 -9.17
N ASP A 166 -19.98 12.13 -7.99
CA ASP A 166 -19.02 12.29 -6.90
C ASP A 166 -18.43 10.94 -6.51
N ARG A 167 -19.30 9.92 -6.35
CA ARG A 167 -18.88 8.55 -6.08
C ARG A 167 -17.99 7.97 -7.17
N PHE A 168 -18.31 8.22 -8.44
CA PHE A 168 -17.47 7.80 -9.57
C PHE A 168 -16.05 8.39 -9.48
N ILE A 169 -15.93 9.68 -9.14
CA ILE A 169 -14.63 10.36 -9.01
C ILE A 169 -13.84 9.83 -7.80
N GLU A 170 -14.53 9.53 -6.69
CA GLU A 170 -13.90 8.89 -5.53
C GLU A 170 -13.32 7.52 -5.85
N LEU A 171 -14.10 6.66 -6.52
CA LEU A 171 -13.68 5.32 -6.91
C LEU A 171 -12.53 5.36 -7.91
N ASP A 172 -12.62 6.24 -8.91
CA ASP A 172 -11.58 6.42 -9.92
C ASP A 172 -10.27 6.89 -9.28
N HIS A 173 -10.34 7.86 -8.35
CA HIS A 173 -9.19 8.27 -7.55
C HIS A 173 -8.64 7.14 -6.67
N LEU A 174 -9.49 6.35 -6.01
CA LEU A 174 -9.04 5.24 -5.16
C LEU A 174 -8.29 4.17 -5.97
N ILE A 175 -8.81 3.81 -7.14
CA ILE A 175 -8.20 2.85 -8.06
C ILE A 175 -6.88 3.40 -8.60
N GLU A 176 -6.84 4.66 -9.06
CA GLU A 176 -5.61 5.31 -9.49
C GLU A 176 -4.57 5.40 -8.37
N THR A 177 -5.00 5.66 -7.13
CA THR A 177 -4.09 5.72 -5.98
C THR A 177 -3.48 4.35 -5.70
N SER A 178 -4.30 3.30 -5.79
CA SER A 178 -3.84 1.92 -5.62
C SER A 178 -2.93 1.46 -6.77
N LEU A 179 -3.18 1.91 -8.01
CA LEU A 179 -2.49 1.47 -9.23
C LEU A 179 -1.31 2.34 -9.69
N CYS A 180 -1.33 3.64 -9.40
CA CYS A 180 -0.27 4.59 -9.76
C CYS A 180 0.34 5.40 -8.60
N GLY A 181 -0.23 5.42 -7.39
CA GLY A 181 0.37 5.99 -6.17
C GLY A 181 0.69 7.48 -6.25
N ARG A 182 1.80 7.84 -6.91
CA ARG A 182 2.30 9.21 -7.09
C ARG A 182 1.74 9.96 -8.29
N HIS A 183 1.23 9.27 -9.31
CA HIS A 183 0.65 9.90 -10.51
C HIS A 183 -0.87 10.01 -10.45
N VAL A 184 -1.43 10.21 -9.26
CA VAL A 184 -2.88 10.33 -9.07
C VAL A 184 -3.31 11.72 -9.50
N MET A 185 -4.32 11.80 -10.36
CA MET A 185 -4.87 13.11 -10.71
C MET A 185 -5.63 13.68 -9.49
N PRO A 186 -5.30 14.89 -9.01
CA PRO A 186 -6.00 15.49 -7.88
C PRO A 186 -7.52 15.52 -8.12
N LYS A 187 -8.31 15.10 -7.11
CA LYS A 187 -9.79 15.03 -7.20
C LYS A 187 -10.41 16.33 -7.74
N ASN A 188 -9.85 17.46 -7.34
CA ASN A 188 -10.30 18.80 -7.71
C ASN A 188 -10.21 19.06 -9.23
N LEU A 189 -9.23 18.48 -9.92
CA LEU A 189 -9.06 18.62 -11.36
C LEU A 189 -9.94 17.63 -12.15
N LYS A 190 -10.36 16.51 -11.54
CA LYS A 190 -11.35 15.60 -12.13
C LYS A 190 -12.76 16.20 -12.12
N ASN A 191 -13.10 16.94 -11.06
CA ASN A 191 -14.34 17.71 -10.97
C ASN A 191 -14.45 18.80 -12.05
N GLN A 192 -13.33 19.37 -12.49
CA GLN A 192 -13.29 20.42 -13.53
C GLN A 192 -13.21 19.85 -14.96
N SER A 193 -13.40 18.54 -15.14
CA SER A 193 -13.27 17.92 -16.46
C SER A 193 -14.28 18.45 -17.48
N GLU A 194 -15.46 18.95 -17.09
CA GLU A 194 -16.38 19.61 -18.04
C GLU A 194 -15.79 20.93 -18.59
N ASP A 195 -15.26 21.80 -17.73
CA ASP A 195 -14.63 23.07 -18.15
C ASP A 195 -13.34 22.83 -18.94
N ILE A 196 -12.56 21.81 -18.57
CA ILE A 196 -11.33 21.42 -19.27
C ILE A 196 -11.67 20.79 -20.63
N GLN A 197 -12.74 20.00 -20.73
CA GLN A 197 -13.24 19.45 -22.00
C GLN A 197 -13.78 20.57 -22.91
N GLU A 198 -14.47 21.57 -22.36
CA GLU A 198 -14.89 22.76 -23.09
C GLU A 198 -13.69 23.58 -23.57
N LEU A 199 -12.69 23.81 -22.72
CA LEU A 199 -11.45 24.51 -23.09
C LEU A 199 -10.66 23.77 -24.17
N LEU A 200 -10.55 22.44 -24.07
CA LEU A 200 -9.92 21.61 -25.10
C LEU A 200 -10.75 21.60 -26.40
N GLY A 201 -12.08 21.64 -26.30
CA GLY A 201 -12.99 21.78 -27.42
C GLY A 201 -12.82 23.13 -28.14
N LEU A 202 -12.73 24.22 -27.38
CA LEU A 202 -12.48 25.58 -27.88
C LEU A 202 -11.08 25.68 -28.51
N ALA A 203 -10.06 25.13 -27.86
CA ALA A 203 -8.69 25.11 -28.39
C ALA A 203 -8.60 24.33 -29.72
N ARG A 204 -9.29 23.19 -29.84
CA ARG A 204 -9.39 22.44 -31.10
C ARG A 204 -10.14 23.19 -32.19
N LYS A 205 -11.15 23.99 -31.82
CA LYS A 205 -11.90 24.84 -32.76
C LYS A 205 -11.02 25.97 -33.31
N ILE A 206 -10.26 26.63 -32.44
CA ILE A 206 -9.31 27.69 -32.83
C ILE A 206 -8.21 27.11 -33.72
N TYR A 207 -7.67 25.94 -33.39
CA TYR A 207 -6.64 25.26 -34.18
C TYR A 207 -7.13 24.92 -35.61
N LYS A 208 -8.39 24.46 -35.75
CA LYS A 208 -8.98 24.22 -37.07
C LYS A 208 -9.22 25.50 -37.88
N MET A 209 -9.61 26.59 -37.21
CA MET A 209 -9.80 27.88 -37.88
C MET A 209 -8.48 28.50 -38.36
N SER A 210 -7.35 28.19 -37.70
CA SER A 210 -6.01 28.63 -38.13
C SER A 210 -5.39 27.80 -39.26
N GLU A 211 -5.98 26.65 -39.62
CA GLU A 211 -5.54 25.85 -40.78
C GLU A 211 -6.38 26.10 -42.05
N GLU A 212 -7.46 26.87 -41.96
CA GLU A 212 -8.34 27.24 -43.08
C GLU A 212 -8.10 28.68 -43.61
N GLU A 213 -7.11 29.41 -43.07
CA GLU A 213 -6.56 30.68 -43.60
C GLU A 213 -5.21 30.47 -44.30
#